data_AF-A0A941SHC1-F1
#
_entry.id   AF-A0A941SHC1-F1
#
_cell.length_a   1.000
_cell.length_b   1.000
_cell.length_c   1.000
_cell.angle_alpha   90.00
_cell.angle_beta   90.00
_cell.angle_gamma   90.00
#
_symmetry.space_group_name_H-M   'P 1'
#
loop_
_entity.id
_entity.type
_entity.pdbx_description
1 polymer ?
#
loop_
_entity_poly.entity_id
_entity_poly.type
_entity_poly.pdbx_seq_one_letter_code
_entity_poly.pdbx_strand_id
1 'polypeptide(L)' 'MNDTVRVEKLDQVTLVTLDRRAARNAVDAPTARALYDAFLAFEQDAG' A
#
# COMPACT_ATOMS: atom_id res chain seq x y z
N MET A 1 -15.23 -3.91 1.66
CA MET A 1 -14.14 -3.18 2.33
C MET A 1 -13.35 -2.51 1.22
N ASN A 2 -13.49 -1.19 1.06
CA ASN A 2 -12.77 -0.44 0.02
C ASN A 2 -11.33 -0.27 0.49
N ASP A 3 -10.45 -1.16 0.04
CA ASP A 3 -9.04 -1.08 0.39
C ASP A 3 -8.43 0.11 -0.34
N THR A 4 -8.09 1.18 0.39
CA THR A 4 -7.53 2.41 -0.19
C THR A 4 -6.09 2.25 -0.66
N VAL A 5 -5.44 1.15 -0.29
CA VAL A 5 -4.09 0.77 -0.67
C VAL A 5 -4.11 -0.67 -1.16
N ARG A 6 -3.58 -0.92 -2.35
CA ARG A 6 -3.43 -2.25 -2.95
C ARG A 6 -1.95 -2.57 -3.07
N VAL A 7 -1.56 -3.77 -2.64
CA VAL A 7 -0.16 -4.24 -2.73
C VAL A 7 -0.10 -5.46 -3.65
N GLU A 8 0.84 -5.44 -4.59
CA GLU A 8 1.10 -6.51 -5.55
C GLU A 8 2.60 -6.79 -5.63
N LYS A 9 2.99 -8.06 -5.73
CA LYS A 9 4.38 -8.45 -5.95
C LYS A 9 4.58 -8.81 -7.43
N LEU A 10 5.46 -8.07 -8.10
CA LEU A 10 5.86 -8.22 -9.49
C LEU A 10 7.32 -8.67 -9.52
N ASP A 11 7.54 -9.98 -9.43
CA ASP A 11 8.87 -10.59 -9.28
C ASP A 11 9.65 -9.98 -8.09
N GLN A 12 10.71 -9.22 -8.37
CA GLN A 12 11.56 -8.55 -7.38
C GLN A 12 11.05 -7.15 -6.99
N VAL A 13 9.90 -6.73 -7.52
CA VAL A 13 9.33 -5.39 -7.29
C VAL A 13 8.02 -5.50 -6.53
N THR A 14 7.85 -4.74 -5.46
CA THR A 14 6.57 -4.60 -4.76
C THR A 14 5.88 -3.31 -5.21
N LEU A 15 4.74 -3.46 -5.88
CA LEU A 15 3.89 -2.35 -6.33
C LEU A 15 2.85 -2.03 -5.26
N VAL A 16 2.94 -0.81 -4.70
CA VAL A 16 1.96 -0.28 -3.74
C VAL A 16 1.15 0.82 -4.42
N THR A 17 -0.14 0.60 -4.63
CA THR A 17 -1.06 1.51 -5.33
C THR A 17 -2.05 2.11 -4.35
N LEU A 18 -2.15 3.44 -4.31
CA LEU A 18 -3.27 4.11 -3.63
C LEU A 18 -4.48 4.15 -4.55
N ASP A 19 -5.55 3.42 -4.20
CA ASP A 19 -6.83 3.42 -4.91
C ASP A 19 -7.90 4.16 -4.11
N ARG A 20 -7.69 5.48 -3.95
CA ARG A 20 -8.61 6.36 -3.22
C ARG A 20 -9.07 7.51 -4.11
N ARG A 21 -9.70 7.16 -5.24
CA ARG A 21 -10.17 8.13 -6.25
C ARG A 21 -11.07 9.23 -5.68
N ALA A 22 -11.96 8.88 -4.74
CA ALA A 22 -12.89 9.82 -4.12
C ALA A 22 -12.19 10.99 -3.40
N ALA A 23 -10.96 10.80 -2.94
CA ALA A 23 -10.15 11.83 -2.28
C ALA A 23 -8.89 12.16 -3.09
N ARG A 24 -8.86 11.88 -4.40
CA ARG A 24 -7.69 12.09 -5.27
C ARG A 24 -6.40 11.47 -4.69
N ASN A 25 -6.52 10.29 -4.10
CA ASN A 25 -5.43 9.57 -3.44
C ASN A 25 -4.81 10.32 -2.25
N ALA A 26 -5.57 11.22 -1.62
CA ALA A 26 -5.13 11.85 -0.38
C ALA A 26 -4.83 10.79 0.69
N VAL A 27 -3.72 11.00 1.39
CA VAL A 27 -3.29 10.15 2.49
C VAL A 27 -3.88 10.72 3.78
N ASP A 28 -4.74 9.94 4.44
CA ASP A 28 -5.19 10.20 5.82
C ASP A 28 -4.55 9.19 6.78
N ALA A 29 -4.89 9.28 8.08
CA ALA A 29 -4.29 8.41 9.08
C ALA A 29 -4.53 6.90 8.81
N PRO A 30 -5.75 6.44 8.44
CA PRO A 30 -5.96 5.06 8.01
C PRO A 30 -5.11 4.63 6.81
N THR A 31 -5.08 5.44 5.74
CA THR A 31 -4.26 5.14 4.55
C THR A 31 -2.77 5.13 4.90
N ALA A 32 -2.29 6.06 5.73
CA ALA A 32 -0.91 6.10 6.18
C ALA A 32 -0.53 4.84 6.96
N ARG A 33 -1.44 4.31 7.79
CA ARG A 33 -1.21 3.07 8.51
C ARG A 33 -1.12 1.87 7.56
N ALA A 34 -2.01 1.79 6.57
CA ALA A 34 -1.95 0.74 5.55
C ALA A 34 -0.65 0.78 4.73
N LEU A 35 -0.17 1.97 4.38
CA LEU A 35 1.14 2.14 3.72
C LEU A 35 2.30 1.70 4.61
N TYR A 36 2.28 2.05 5.90
CA TYR A 36 3.29 1.61 6.85
C TYR A 36 3.33 0.07 6.96
N ASP A 37 2.17 -0.57 7.10
CA ASP A 37 2.09 -2.02 7.20
C ASP A 37 2.56 -2.70 5.89
N ALA A 38 2.26 -2.11 4.72
CA ALA A 38 2.74 -2.58 3.42
C ALA A 38 4.28 -2.49 3.27
N PHE A 39 4.88 -1.38 3.72
CA PHE A 39 6.33 -1.22 3.68
C PHE A 39 7.04 -2.14 4.66
N LEU A 40 6.48 -2.33 5.86
CA LEU A 40 7.04 -3.27 6.83
C LEU A 40 6.99 -4.71 6.29
N ALA A 41 5.90 -5.09 5.64
CA ALA A 41 5.79 -6.40 5.00
C ALA A 41 6.83 -6.58 3.88
N PHE A 42 7.08 -5.53 3.08
CA PHE A 42 8.14 -5.54 2.08
C PHE A 42 9.54 -5.67 2.69
N GLU A 43 9.86 -4.94 3.78
CA GLU A 43 11.16 -5.07 4.44
C GLU A 43 11.42 -6.48 5.00
N GLN A 44 10.36 -7.16 5.43
CA GLN A 44 10.43 -8.54 5.93
C GLN A 44 10.45 -9.60 4.82
N ASP A 45 10.15 -9.19 3.58
CA ASP A 45 10.14 -10.05 2.41
C ASP A 45 11.58 -10.27 1.95
N ALA A 46 12.28 -11.20 2.61
CA ALA A 46 13.63 -11.63 2.24
C ALA A 46 13.58 -12.32 0.87
N GLY A 47 13.89 -11.54 -0.18
CA GLY A 47 14.03 -12.02 -1.56
C GLY A 47 15.13 -13.04 -1.76
#